data_AF-A0A286RYG4-F1
#
_entry.id   AF-A0A286RYG4-F1
#
_cell.length_a   1.000
_cell.length_b   1.000
_cell.length_c   1.000
_cell.angle_alpha   90.00
_cell.angle_beta   90.00
_cell.angle_gamma   90.00
#
_symmetry.space_group_name_H-M   'P 1'
#
loop_
_entity.id
_entity.type
_entity.pdbx_description
1 polymer ?
#
loop_
_entity_poly.entity_id
_entity_poly.type
_entity_poly.pdbx_seq_one_letter_code
_entity_poly.pdbx_strand_id
1 'polypeptide(L)' 'HSVIGWSWALILAELVPDRANQLVARGRDFGENRLICNA' A
#
# COMPACT_ATOMS: atom_id res chain seq x y z
N HIS A 1 -3.47 -0.50 -10.64
CA HIS A 1 -3.53 0.06 -9.26
C HIS A 1 -2.40 -0.40 -8.31
N SER A 2 -1.48 -1.32 -8.69
CA SER A 2 -0.58 -1.95 -7.70
C SER A 2 0.60 -1.04 -7.35
N VAL A 3 1.25 -0.48 -8.38
CA VAL A 3 2.29 0.54 -8.21
C VAL A 3 1.71 1.80 -7.56
N ILE A 4 0.50 2.23 -7.96
CA ILE A 4 -0.15 3.42 -7.41
C ILE A 4 -0.48 3.25 -5.92
N GLY A 5 -1.05 2.11 -5.51
CA GLY A 5 -1.36 1.84 -4.10
C GLY A 5 -0.10 1.74 -3.23
N TRP A 6 0.97 1.17 -3.77
CA TRP A 6 2.26 1.07 -3.09
C TRP A 6 2.94 2.44 -2.93
N SER A 7 3.01 3.24 -4.01
CA SER A 7 3.58 4.59 -3.97
C SER A 7 2.86 5.50 -2.97
N TRP A 8 1.52 5.44 -2.92
CA TRP A 8 0.75 6.19 -1.92
C TRP A 8 1.01 5.72 -0.49
N ALA A 9 1.13 4.42 -0.25
CA ALA A 9 1.45 3.89 1.06
C ALA A 9 2.80 4.39 1.59
N LEU A 10 3.82 4.46 0.72
CA LEU A 10 5.14 4.97 1.10
C LEU A 10 5.13 6.48 1.38
N ILE A 11 4.48 7.28 0.54
CA ILE A 11 4.35 8.74 0.76
C ILE A 11 3.63 9.00 2.09
N LEU A 12 2.54 8.29 2.37
CA LEU A 12 1.81 8.46 3.63
C LEU A 12 2.62 7.99 4.85
N ALA A 13 3.46 6.97 4.70
CA ALA A 13 4.34 6.48 5.76
C ALA A 13 5.44 7.50 6.12
N GLU A 14 5.93 8.25 5.14
CA GLU A 14 6.87 9.37 5.38
C GLU A 14 6.18 10.55 6.09
N LEU A 15 4.92 10.84 5.74
CA LEU A 15 4.15 11.94 6.34
C LEU A 15 3.64 11.63 7.75
N VAL A 16 3.35 10.35 8.05
CA VAL A 16 2.80 9.91 9.34
C VAL A 16 3.56 8.68 9.85
N PRO A 17 4.80 8.88 10.37
CA PRO A 17 5.70 7.79 10.73
C PRO A 17 5.13 6.85 11.80
N ASP A 18 4.32 7.37 12.73
CA ASP A 18 3.65 6.56 13.77
C ASP A 18 2.72 5.48 13.20
N ARG A 19 2.29 5.63 11.94
CA ARG A 19 1.41 4.67 11.24
C ARG A 19 2.11 3.97 10.07
N ALA A 20 3.41 4.17 9.88
CA ALA A 20 4.15 3.68 8.72
C ALA A 20 3.93 2.18 8.45
N ASN A 21 4.03 1.34 9.48
CA ASN A 21 3.83 -0.11 9.33
C ASN A 21 2.42 -0.47 8.86
N GLN A 22 1.39 0.21 9.38
CA GLN A 22 0.00 -0.04 9.00
C GLN A 22 -0.27 0.42 7.55
N LEU A 23 0.31 1.56 7.16
CA LEU A 23 0.17 2.13 5.82
C LEU A 23 0.86 1.27 4.76
N VAL A 24 2.09 0.84 5.02
CA VAL A 24 2.86 -0.04 4.13
C VAL A 24 2.19 -1.40 4.00
N ALA A 25 1.73 -2.00 5.10
CA ALA A 25 0.96 -3.25 5.07
C ALA A 25 -0.29 -3.12 4.19
N ARG A 26 -1.05 -2.02 4.35
CA ARG A 26 -2.24 -1.78 3.53
C ARG A 26 -1.92 -1.63 2.04
N GLY A 27 -0.81 -0.97 1.70
CA GLY A 27 -0.33 -0.85 0.32
C GLY A 27 -0.01 -2.21 -0.30
N ARG A 28 0.58 -3.13 0.49
CA ARG A 28 0.88 -4.50 0.08
C ARG A 28 -0.39 -5.31 -0.18
N ASP A 29 -1.34 -5.29 0.75
CA ASP A 29 -2.62 -6.00 0.62
C ASP A 29 -3.38 -5.57 -0.65
N PHE A 30 -3.35 -4.27 -0.98
CA PHE A 30 -3.94 -3.75 -2.21
C PHE A 30 -3.24 -4.27 -3.48
N GLY A 31 -1.93 -4.52 -3.41
CA GLY A 31 -1.15 -5.14 -4.48
C GLY A 31 -1.48 -6.63 -4.65
N GLU A 32 -1.57 -7.35 -3.53
CA GLU A 32 -1.86 -8.79 -3.49
C GLU A 32 -3.30 -9.11 -3.89
N ASN A 33 -4.27 -8.22 -3.63
CA ASN A 33 -5.68 -8.40 -4.03
C ASN A 33 -5.88 -8.51 -5.56
N ARG A 34 -4.88 -8.11 -6.37
CA ARG A 34 -4.87 -8.37 -7.83
C ARG A 34 -4.63 -9.82 -8.21
N LEU A 35 -3.85 -10.56 -7.40
CA LEU A 35 -3.63 -11.99 -7.64
C LEU A 35 -4.95 -12.76 -7.54
N ILE A 36 -5.89 -12.25 -6.74
CA ILE A 36 -7.22 -12.82 -6.56
C ILE A 36 -8.21 -12.23 -7.58
N CYS A 37 -8.18 -10.92 -7.86
CA CYS A 37 -9.18 -10.26 -8.71
C CYS A 37 -8.93 -10.31 -10.23
N ASN A 38 -7.85 -10.91 -10.75
CA ASN A 38 -7.58 -11.03 -12.19
C ASN A 38 -7.79 -9.70 -12.97
N ALA A 39 -7.29 -8.59 -12.41
CA ALA A 39 -7.48 -7.23 -12.91
C ALA A 39 -6.18 -6.58 -13.40
#